data_AF-A0A7K6EWP1-F1
#
_entry.id   AF-A0A7K6EWP1-F1
#
_cell.length_a   1.000
_cell.length_b   1.000
_cell.length_c   1.000
_cell.angle_alpha   90.00
_cell.angle_beta   90.00
_cell.angle_gamma   90.00
#
_symmetry.space_group_name_H-M   'P 1'
#
loop_
_entity.id
_entity.type
_entity.pdbx_description
1 polymer ?
#
loop_
_entity_poly.entity_id
_entity_poly.type
_entity_poly.pdbx_seq_one_letter_code
_entity_poly.pdbx_strand_id
1 'polypeptide(L)'
;RQSFVMVKGAARLLPAEEPPPAEPPPTEPPPVEPPSQAPGEQEQHLHLMMQLLRPQDAIRLAVRLESVRPWRVRYLLVVRPDEVGAEGETALLGVDLAHEGATCCTLGMVLPLWSDTQVFLDGDG
;
A
#
# COMPACT_ATOMS: atom_id res chain seq x y z
N ARG A 1 -8.86 -21.84 -9.46
CA ARG A 1 -9.63 -20.68 -9.97
C ARG A 1 -9.31 -19.51 -9.07
N GLN A 2 -8.55 -18.53 -9.55
CA GLN A 2 -8.30 -17.30 -8.81
C GLN A 2 -9.15 -16.21 -9.43
N SER A 3 -9.96 -15.56 -8.60
CA SER A 3 -10.83 -14.46 -8.99
C SER A 3 -10.39 -13.24 -8.19
N PHE A 4 -9.83 -12.26 -8.88
CA PHE A 4 -9.49 -10.96 -8.30
C PHE A 4 -10.49 -9.94 -8.83
N VAL A 5 -11.11 -9.17 -7.94
CA VAL A 5 -11.92 -8.02 -8.31
C VAL A 5 -11.01 -6.80 -8.27
N MET A 6 -10.73 -6.23 -9.44
CA MET A 6 -10.07 -4.94 -9.56
C MET A 6 -11.11 -3.85 -9.38
N VAL A 7 -11.08 -3.19 -8.22
CA VAL A 7 -11.83 -1.94 -8.03
C VAL A 7 -10.97 -0.80 -8.56
N LYS A 8 -11.56 0.02 -9.43
CA LYS A 8 -10.91 1.14 -10.11
C LYS A 8 -10.40 2.15 -9.05
N GLY A 9 -9.10 2.11 -8.73
CA GLY A 9 -8.45 3.07 -7.82
C GLY A 9 -7.47 2.49 -6.78
N ALA A 10 -7.42 1.17 -6.57
CA ALA A 10 -6.69 0.60 -5.42
C ALA A 10 -5.26 0.08 -5.70
N ALA A 11 -4.76 0.18 -6.94
CA ALA A 11 -3.41 -0.28 -7.25
C ALA A 11 -2.77 0.58 -8.33
N ARG A 12 -1.70 1.30 -7.98
CA ARG A 12 -0.81 1.97 -8.94
C ARG A 12 0.35 1.01 -9.23
N LEU A 13 0.45 0.54 -10.48
CA LEU A 13 1.69 -0.05 -10.96
C LEU A 13 2.77 1.03 -10.96
N LEU A 14 3.94 0.73 -10.40
CA LEU A 14 5.10 1.60 -10.49
C LEU A 14 5.53 1.69 -11.97
N PRO A 15 5.71 2.89 -12.53
CA PRO A 15 6.18 3.03 -13.90
C PRO A 15 7.59 2.43 -14.02
N ALA A 16 7.78 1.51 -14.97
CA ALA A 16 9.10 1.26 -15.51
C ALA A 16 9.53 2.51 -16.29
N GLU A 17 10.80 2.90 -16.15
CA GLU A 17 11.39 4.08 -16.77
C GLU A 17 11.25 4.03 -18.31
N GLU A 18 10.54 4.99 -18.89
CA GLU A 18 10.51 5.26 -20.33
C GLU A 18 10.71 6.78 -20.58
N PRO A 19 11.31 7.17 -21.74
CA PRO A 19 11.95 8.47 -21.96
C PRO A 19 10.94 9.62 -22.23
N PRO A 20 11.36 10.90 -22.20
CA PRO A 20 10.45 12.03 -21.98
C PRO A 20 9.62 12.39 -23.22
N PRO A 21 8.34 12.81 -23.06
CA PRO A 21 7.53 13.33 -24.16
C PRO A 21 7.59 14.86 -24.29
N ALA A 22 7.37 15.34 -25.52
CA ALA A 22 7.37 16.74 -25.95
C ALA A 22 6.10 17.52 -25.54
N GLU A 23 6.20 18.86 -25.64
CA GLU A 23 5.32 19.95 -25.15
C GLU A 23 3.80 19.94 -25.54
N PRO A 24 2.92 20.70 -24.83
CA PRO A 24 1.46 20.48 -24.76
C PRO A 24 0.59 21.52 -25.54
N PRO A 25 -0.72 21.23 -25.79
CA PRO A 25 -1.75 22.24 -26.10
C PRO A 25 -2.82 22.41 -24.97
N PRO A 26 -3.70 23.45 -25.03
CA PRO A 26 -4.22 24.12 -23.83
C PRO A 26 -5.67 23.76 -23.38
N THR A 27 -5.84 23.83 -22.06
CA THR A 27 -6.98 24.29 -21.23
C THR A 27 -8.40 23.75 -21.48
N GLU A 28 -8.78 22.74 -20.69
CA GLU A 28 -10.15 22.56 -20.16
C GLU A 28 -10.09 22.48 -18.62
N PRO A 29 -11.06 23.06 -17.88
CA PRO A 29 -11.05 23.00 -16.41
C PRO A 29 -11.36 21.57 -15.93
N PRO A 30 -10.59 21.02 -14.98
CA PRO A 30 -10.78 19.64 -14.56
C PRO A 30 -12.11 19.49 -13.79
N PRO A 31 -12.82 18.37 -13.96
CA PRO A 31 -13.95 18.02 -13.12
C PRO A 31 -13.47 17.92 -11.67
N VAL A 32 -14.28 18.38 -10.71
CA VAL A 32 -14.01 18.28 -9.28
C VAL A 32 -13.90 16.79 -8.93
N GLU A 33 -12.66 16.33 -8.84
CA GLU A 33 -12.35 15.00 -8.34
C GLU A 33 -12.82 14.93 -6.88
N PRO A 34 -13.32 13.77 -6.40
CA PRO A 34 -13.45 13.53 -4.95
C PRO A 34 -12.10 13.81 -4.27
N PRO A 35 -11.99 13.87 -2.93
CA PRO A 35 -10.69 14.00 -2.26
C PRO A 35 -9.81 12.78 -2.56
N SER A 36 -9.20 12.79 -3.74
CA SER A 36 -8.14 11.92 -4.19
C SER A 36 -6.97 12.30 -3.30
N GLN A 37 -6.51 11.33 -2.50
CA GLN A 37 -5.29 11.49 -1.71
C GLN A 37 -4.23 12.14 -2.59
N ALA A 38 -3.57 13.19 -2.09
CA ALA A 38 -2.54 13.83 -2.89
C ALA A 38 -1.46 12.77 -3.15
N PRO A 39 -1.06 12.53 -4.41
CA PRO A 39 -0.20 11.39 -4.77
C PRO A 39 1.09 11.31 -3.94
N GLY A 40 1.58 12.42 -3.38
CA GLY A 40 2.73 12.46 -2.48
C GLY A 40 2.51 11.88 -1.08
N GLU A 41 1.29 11.88 -0.54
CA GLU A 41 1.03 11.37 0.82
C GLU A 41 1.17 9.85 0.87
N GLN A 42 0.63 9.15 -0.13
CA GLN A 42 0.76 7.70 -0.21
C GLN A 42 2.22 7.26 -0.41
N GLU A 43 2.99 7.97 -1.23
CA GLU A 43 4.42 7.70 -1.43
C GLU A 43 5.20 7.91 -0.12
N GLN A 44 4.86 8.95 0.65
CA GLN A 44 5.43 9.18 1.97
C GLN A 44 5.10 8.04 2.95
N HIS A 45 3.86 7.56 2.97
CA HIS A 45 3.47 6.41 3.81
C HIS A 45 4.24 5.15 3.46
N LEU A 46 4.38 4.84 2.16
CA LEU A 46 5.15 3.70 1.70
C LEU A 46 6.63 3.82 2.10
N HIS A 47 7.21 5.02 2.02
CA HIS A 47 8.56 5.27 2.49
C HIS A 47 8.74 4.93 3.97
N LEU A 48 7.81 5.38 4.83
CA LEU A 48 7.82 5.05 6.25
C LEU A 48 7.67 3.55 6.51
N MET A 49 6.80 2.87 5.76
CA MET A 49 6.62 1.41 5.87
C MET A 49 7.89 0.65 5.49
N MET A 50 8.57 1.05 4.43
CA MET A 50 9.84 0.43 4.02
C MET A 50 10.93 0.58 5.09
N GLN A 51 10.94 1.67 5.86
CA GLN A 51 11.89 1.86 6.96
C GLN A 51 11.67 0.89 8.14
N LEU A 52 10.49 0.25 8.23
CA LEU A 52 10.20 -0.77 9.24
C LEU A 52 10.73 -2.16 8.84
N LEU A 53 11.07 -2.35 7.56
CA LEU A 53 11.45 -3.64 7.00
C LEU A 53 12.96 -3.80 6.93
N ARG A 54 13.42 -5.05 6.87
CA ARG A 54 14.82 -5.33 6.57
C ARG A 54 15.09 -4.96 5.11
N PRO A 55 16.33 -4.61 4.75
CA PRO A 55 16.67 -4.26 3.36
C PRO A 55 16.37 -5.35 2.33
N GLN A 56 16.28 -6.61 2.75
CA GLN A 56 15.99 -7.76 1.88
C GLN A 56 14.50 -8.04 1.73
N ASP A 57 13.64 -7.42 2.54
CA ASP A 57 12.21 -7.63 2.52
C ASP A 57 11.54 -6.62 1.56
N ALA A 58 10.63 -7.12 0.72
CA ALA A 58 9.91 -6.33 -0.25
C ALA A 58 8.39 -6.34 0.04
N ILE A 59 7.77 -5.16 -0.02
CA ILE A 59 6.31 -5.01 0.01
C ILE A 59 5.78 -5.45 -1.36
N ARG A 60 4.98 -6.51 -1.38
CA ARG A 60 4.31 -7.03 -2.59
C ARG A 60 2.93 -6.43 -2.79
N LEU A 61 2.27 -6.08 -1.69
CA LEU A 61 0.97 -5.46 -1.67
C LEU A 61 0.87 -4.55 -0.45
N ALA A 62 0.30 -3.37 -0.61
CA ALA A 62 -0.07 -2.47 0.47
C ALA A 62 -1.53 -2.08 0.27
N VAL A 63 -2.38 -2.39 1.23
CA VAL A 63 -3.81 -2.07 1.20
C VAL A 63 -4.09 -1.12 2.34
N ARG A 64 -4.55 0.09 2.03
CA ARG A 64 -5.11 0.99 3.03
C ARG A 64 -6.48 0.46 3.44
N LEU A 65 -6.68 0.21 4.74
CA LEU A 65 -7.94 -0.24 5.28
C LEU A 65 -8.85 0.94 5.63
N GLU A 66 -10.15 0.73 5.53
CA GLU A 66 -11.14 1.63 6.13
C GLU A 66 -11.06 1.48 7.65
N SER A 67 -11.03 2.61 8.37
CA SER A 67 -11.01 2.62 9.83
C SER A 67 -12.28 3.28 10.36
N VAL A 68 -12.82 2.72 11.44
CA VAL A 68 -13.88 3.35 12.24
C VAL A 68 -13.40 4.67 12.83
N ARG A 69 -12.08 4.84 13.00
CA ARG A 69 -11.44 6.08 13.47
C ARG A 69 -10.96 6.87 12.25
N PRO A 70 -11.69 7.91 11.80
CA PRO A 70 -11.43 8.58 10.52
C PRO A 70 -10.09 9.30 10.44
N TRP A 71 -9.49 9.61 11.59
CA TRP A 71 -8.15 10.20 11.63
C TRP A 71 -7.05 9.16 11.58
N ARG A 72 -7.29 7.87 11.83
CA ARG A 72 -6.23 6.85 11.86
C ARG A 72 -6.09 6.24 10.47
N VAL A 73 -4.86 6.06 10.03
CA VAL A 73 -4.59 5.35 8.77
C VAL A 73 -4.01 3.99 9.09
N ARG A 74 -4.62 2.94 8.55
CA ARG A 74 -4.17 1.57 8.73
C ARG A 74 -3.84 0.96 7.38
N TYR A 75 -2.70 0.29 7.31
CA TYR A 75 -2.29 -0.48 6.15
C TYR A 75 -2.14 -1.94 6.52
N LEU A 76 -2.56 -2.80 5.60
CA LEU A 76 -2.25 -4.20 5.57
C LEU A 76 -1.23 -4.46 4.46
N LEU A 77 -0.06 -4.97 4.83
CA LEU A 77 1.03 -5.23 3.91
C LEU A 77 1.23 -6.73 3.72
N VAL A 78 1.48 -7.15 2.49
CA VAL A 78 2.04 -8.47 2.19
C VAL A 78 3.52 -8.27 1.91
N VAL A 79 4.37 -8.85 2.75
CA VAL A 79 5.82 -8.71 2.69
C VAL A 79 6.45 -10.08 2.50
N ARG A 80 7.49 -10.15 1.66
CA ARG A 80 8.34 -11.34 1.53
C ARG A 80 9.79 -10.92 1.29
N PRO A 81 10.77 -11.75 1.65
CA PRO A 81 12.13 -11.57 1.19
C PRO A 81 12.22 -11.60 -0.33
N ASP A 82 13.12 -10.81 -0.88
CA ASP A 82 13.55 -10.86 -2.29
C ASP A 82 14.73 -11.83 -2.49
N GLU A 83 15.08 -12.59 -1.44
CA GLU A 83 16.14 -13.59 -1.48
C GLU A 83 15.71 -14.84 -2.26
N VAL A 84 16.63 -15.35 -3.08
CA VAL A 84 16.42 -16.58 -3.83
C VAL A 84 16.27 -17.75 -2.86
N GLY A 85 15.16 -18.49 -2.96
CA GLY A 85 14.86 -19.63 -2.10
C GLY A 85 14.01 -19.31 -0.86
N ALA A 86 13.71 -18.04 -0.58
CA ALA A 86 12.84 -17.62 0.52
C ALA A 86 11.35 -17.51 0.10
N GLU A 87 10.93 -18.24 -0.94
CA GLU A 87 9.58 -18.13 -1.52
C GLU A 87 8.45 -18.51 -0.55
N GLY A 88 8.76 -19.27 0.52
CA GLY A 88 7.82 -19.63 1.57
C GLY A 88 7.71 -18.63 2.72
N GLU A 89 8.55 -17.60 2.76
CA GLU A 89 8.63 -16.66 3.88
C GLU A 89 7.79 -15.40 3.59
N THR A 90 6.47 -15.56 3.49
CA THR A 90 5.57 -14.41 3.35
C THR A 90 4.95 -14.06 4.69
N ALA A 91 4.84 -12.78 5.01
CA ALA A 91 4.16 -12.28 6.20
C ALA A 91 3.14 -11.20 5.83
N LEU A 92 2.05 -11.18 6.60
CA LEU A 92 1.06 -10.12 6.62
C LEU A 92 1.40 -9.17 7.78
N LEU A 93 1.54 -7.88 7.48
CA LEU A 93 1.86 -6.87 8.47
C LEU A 93 0.71 -5.88 8.60
N GLY A 94 0.31 -5.59 9.84
CA GLY A 94 -0.57 -4.47 10.15
C GLY A 94 0.27 -3.26 10.54
N VAL A 95 0.16 -2.18 9.77
CA VAL A 95 0.86 -0.91 10.03
C VAL A 95 -0.15 0.17 10.38
N ASP A 96 0.09 0.88 11.47
CA ASP A 96 -0.76 1.98 11.92
C ASP A 96 0.00 3.32 11.80
N LEU A 97 -0.69 4.35 11.33
CA LEU A 97 -0.28 5.75 11.38
C LEU A 97 -1.28 6.53 12.22
N ALA A 98 -0.77 7.48 13.02
CA ALA A 98 -1.60 8.30 13.90
C ALA A 98 -2.62 9.15 13.11
N HIS A 99 -2.19 9.64 11.94
CA HIS A 99 -3.00 10.37 10.95
C HIS A 99 -2.36 10.42 9.57
N GLU A 100 -3.09 10.95 8.58
CA GLU A 100 -2.63 11.08 7.18
C GLU A 100 -1.31 11.84 7.06
N GLY A 101 -1.12 12.94 7.81
CA GLY A 101 0.15 13.69 7.79
C GLY A 101 1.25 13.10 8.68
N ALA A 102 1.15 11.84 9.14
CA ALA A 102 2.09 11.32 10.13
C ALA A 102 3.47 11.08 9.51
N THR A 103 4.51 11.44 10.26
CA THR A 103 5.92 11.26 9.86
C THR A 103 6.54 9.98 10.40
N CYS A 104 5.75 9.15 11.09
CA CYS A 104 6.16 7.84 11.58
C CYS A 104 4.98 6.87 11.53
N CYS A 105 5.30 5.58 11.52
CA CYS A 105 4.32 4.51 11.56
C CYS A 105 4.79 3.38 12.49
N THR A 106 3.86 2.54 12.95
CA THR A 106 4.16 1.43 13.86
C THR A 106 3.63 0.11 13.34
N LEU A 107 4.32 -0.98 13.66
CA LEU A 107 3.81 -2.34 13.44
C LEU A 107 2.86 -2.71 14.59
N GLY A 108 1.59 -2.92 14.25
CA GLY A 108 0.57 -3.40 15.17
C GLY A 108 0.37 -4.93 15.11
N MET A 109 0.67 -5.55 13.97
CA MET A 109 0.46 -6.98 13.73
C MET A 109 1.55 -7.54 12.82
N VAL A 110 1.98 -8.78 13.09
CA VAL A 110 2.83 -9.58 12.22
C VAL A 110 2.28 -11.00 12.21
N LEU A 111 1.87 -11.50 11.05
CA LEU A 111 1.30 -12.84 10.89
C LEU A 111 2.00 -13.56 9.72
N PRO A 112 2.62 -14.73 9.92
CA PRO A 112 3.15 -15.52 8.80
C PRO A 112 2.00 -16.01 7.91
N LEU A 113 2.17 -15.91 6.60
CA LEU A 113 1.18 -16.35 5.61
C LEU A 113 1.55 -17.72 5.04
N TRP A 114 0.66 -18.68 5.26
CA TRP A 114 0.78 -20.06 4.78
C TRP A 114 -0.29 -20.32 3.71
N SER A 115 -0.15 -21.38 2.94
CA SER A 115 -1.05 -21.67 1.81
C SER A 115 -2.52 -21.85 2.19
N ASP A 116 -2.79 -22.24 3.44
CA ASP A 116 -4.11 -22.46 4.01
C ASP A 116 -4.60 -21.29 4.88
N THR A 117 -3.81 -20.21 4.99
CA THR A 117 -4.20 -19.04 5.77
C THR A 117 -5.37 -18.31 5.11
N GLN A 118 -6.43 -18.07 5.88
CA GLN A 118 -7.57 -17.25 5.49
C GLN A 118 -7.65 -16.05 6.41
N VAL A 119 -7.73 -14.85 5.81
CA VAL A 119 -7.78 -13.59 6.54
C VAL A 119 -9.12 -12.92 6.27
N PHE A 120 -9.80 -12.52 7.34
CA PHE A 120 -11.04 -11.78 7.29
C PHE A 120 -10.81 -10.44 7.97
N LEU A 121 -11.23 -9.37 7.31
CA LEU A 121 -11.19 -8.01 7.85
C LEU A 121 -12.55 -7.71 8.49
N ASP A 122 -12.54 -7.05 9.64
CA ASP A 122 -13.74 -6.63 10.35
C ASP A 122 -13.90 -5.11 10.30
N GLY A 123 -14.87 -4.56 11.03
CA GLY A 123 -15.33 -3.17 10.85
C GLY A 123 -14.26 -2.07 10.97
N ASP A 124 -13.10 -2.30 11.62
CA ASP A 124 -11.98 -1.34 11.71
C ASP A 124 -10.75 -1.76 10.87
N GLY A 125 -10.98 -2.60 9.86
CA GLY A 125 -9.95 -3.23 9.05
C GLY A 125 -9.40 -4.47 9.73
#